data_AF-A0A8D0JBQ7-F1
#
_entry.id   AF-A0A8D0JBQ7-F1
#
_cell.length_a   1.000
_cell.length_b   1.000
_cell.length_c   1.000
_cell.angle_alpha   90.00
_cell.angle_beta   90.00
_cell.angle_gamma   90.00
#
_symmetry.space_group_name_H-M   'P 1'
#
loop_
_entity.id
_entity.type
_entity.pdbx_description
1 polymer ?
#
loop_
_entity_poly.entity_id
_entity_poly.type
_entity_poly.pdbx_seq_one_letter_code
_entity_poly.pdbx_strand_id
1 'polypeptide(L)'
;MILTKAQYDEIAQCLVSVPPTRQSLRKLKQRFPSQSQATLLSIFSQEYQKHIKRTHAKHHTSEAIESYYQRYLNGVGKNGAAPVLLELANEVDYAPSLMARIILERFLQEHKETPPSKSVINSMLRDPSQIPDGVLANQVYQCIVNDCCYGPLVDCIKHAIGYEHEVLLRDLLLEKNLSFLDEDQLRAKGYDKTPDFILQVPVGLDRV
;
A
#
# COMPACT_ATOMS: atom_id res chain seq x y z
N MET A 1 -10.67 -1.10 24.20
CA MET A 1 -11.58 0.07 24.24
C MET A 1 -12.20 0.22 22.86
N ILE A 2 -13.52 0.26 22.76
CA ILE A 2 -14.21 0.41 21.46
C ILE A 2 -14.17 1.90 21.09
N LEU A 3 -13.64 2.20 19.90
CA LEU A 3 -13.54 3.56 19.40
C LEU A 3 -14.92 4.02 18.90
N THR A 4 -15.43 5.14 19.41
CA THR A 4 -16.76 5.62 19.00
C THR A 4 -16.72 6.20 17.59
N LYS A 5 -17.86 6.24 16.89
CA LYS A 5 -17.94 6.84 15.55
C LYS A 5 -17.48 8.30 15.53
N ALA A 6 -17.86 9.08 16.55
CA ALA A 6 -17.43 10.47 16.68
C ALA A 6 -15.89 10.59 16.84
N GLN A 7 -15.27 9.73 17.65
CA GLN A 7 -13.81 9.69 17.78
C GLN A 7 -13.12 9.31 16.47
N TYR A 8 -13.70 8.36 15.72
CA TYR A 8 -13.19 7.99 14.40
C TYR A 8 -13.23 9.19 13.46
N ASP A 9 -14.37 9.88 13.40
CA ASP A 9 -14.59 10.99 12.47
C ASP A 9 -13.67 12.18 12.80
N GLU A 10 -13.39 12.43 14.08
CA GLU A 10 -12.41 13.44 14.50
C GLU A 10 -10.98 13.09 14.03
N ILE A 11 -10.57 11.83 14.18
CA ILE A 11 -9.25 11.35 13.71
C ILE A 11 -9.17 11.45 12.18
N ALA A 12 -10.21 10.99 11.48
CA ALA A 12 -10.27 11.02 10.02
C ALA A 12 -10.25 12.47 9.49
N GLN A 13 -10.95 13.40 10.13
CA GLN A 13 -10.92 14.81 9.75
C GLN A 13 -9.54 15.43 9.96
N CYS A 14 -8.84 15.06 11.03
CA CYS A 14 -7.46 15.46 11.25
C CYS A 14 -6.56 14.98 10.09
N LEU A 15 -6.75 13.75 9.62
CA LEU A 15 -5.97 13.16 8.52
C LEU A 15 -6.14 13.86 7.18
N VAL A 16 -7.27 14.52 6.92
CA VAL A 16 -7.45 15.35 5.71
C VAL A 16 -6.45 16.50 5.66
N SER A 17 -6.08 17.04 6.83
CA SER A 17 -5.18 18.20 6.95
C SER A 17 -3.70 17.85 7.05
N VAL A 18 -3.35 16.56 7.09
CA VAL A 18 -1.96 16.12 7.28
C VAL A 18 -1.47 15.41 6.01
N PRO A 19 -0.32 15.81 5.45
CA PRO A 19 0.27 15.12 4.30
C PRO A 19 0.39 13.62 4.60
N PRO A 20 0.22 12.71 3.65
CA PRO A 20 0.20 11.28 3.96
C PRO A 20 1.62 10.70 4.07
N THR A 21 2.35 11.14 5.08
CA THR A 21 3.75 10.76 5.32
C THR A 21 3.87 10.02 6.64
N ARG A 22 5.02 9.35 6.88
CA ARG A 22 5.30 8.71 8.18
C ARG A 22 5.27 9.69 9.36
N GLN A 23 5.50 10.97 9.11
CA GLN A 23 5.42 12.01 10.15
C GLN A 23 3.99 12.19 10.69
N SER A 24 2.99 11.82 9.91
CA SER A 24 1.57 12.01 10.23
C SER A 24 1.11 11.13 11.36
N LEU A 25 1.64 9.90 11.45
CA LEU A 25 1.38 9.00 12.57
C LEU A 25 1.90 9.58 13.90
N ARG A 26 3.07 10.24 13.87
CA ARG A 26 3.62 10.90 15.06
C ARG A 26 2.72 12.05 15.52
N LYS A 27 2.24 12.87 14.57
CA LYS A 27 1.28 13.96 14.85
C LYS A 27 -0.05 13.43 15.38
N LEU A 28 -0.57 12.34 14.81
CA LEU A 28 -1.78 11.67 15.30
C LEU A 28 -1.61 11.17 16.73
N LYS A 29 -0.48 10.53 17.06
CA LYS A 29 -0.24 10.01 18.41
C LYS A 29 -0.13 11.14 19.45
N GLN A 30 0.43 12.28 19.07
CA GLN A 30 0.45 13.47 19.92
C GLN A 30 -0.95 14.05 20.14
N ARG A 31 -1.79 14.05 19.10
CA ARG A 31 -3.16 14.58 19.17
C ARG A 31 -4.15 13.66 19.88
N PHE A 32 -3.98 12.35 19.73
CA PHE A 32 -4.87 11.32 20.28
C PHE A 32 -4.09 10.35 21.18
N PRO A 33 -3.50 10.82 22.30
CA PRO A 33 -2.61 10.01 23.13
C PRO A 33 -3.31 8.82 23.78
N SER A 34 -4.62 8.93 24.04
CA SER A 34 -5.46 7.87 24.62
C SER A 34 -5.68 6.68 23.69
N GLN A 35 -5.47 6.83 22.38
CA GLN A 35 -5.63 5.76 21.41
C GLN A 35 -4.35 4.96 21.25
N SER A 36 -4.47 3.65 21.05
CA SER A 36 -3.32 2.79 20.78
C SER A 36 -2.66 3.18 19.46
N GLN A 37 -1.34 2.98 19.34
CA GLN A 37 -0.63 3.25 18.09
C GLN A 37 -1.16 2.38 16.94
N ALA A 38 -1.48 1.11 17.22
CA ALA A 38 -2.05 0.20 16.23
C ALA A 38 -3.40 0.71 15.70
N THR A 39 -4.27 1.22 16.57
CA THR A 39 -5.57 1.80 16.19
C THR A 39 -5.38 3.02 15.28
N LEU A 40 -4.50 3.95 15.65
CA LEU A 40 -4.22 5.14 14.85
C LEU A 40 -3.59 4.79 13.49
N LEU A 41 -2.69 3.82 13.46
CA LEU A 41 -2.08 3.30 12.22
C LEU A 41 -3.14 2.68 11.30
N SER A 42 -4.06 1.90 11.86
CA SER A 42 -5.16 1.29 11.11
C SER A 42 -6.06 2.34 10.48
N ILE A 43 -6.46 3.36 11.25
CA ILE A 43 -7.30 4.47 10.73
C ILE A 43 -6.53 5.25 9.66
N PHE A 44 -5.27 5.58 9.92
CA PHE A 44 -4.40 6.27 8.95
C PHE A 44 -4.31 5.49 7.62
N SER A 45 -3.97 4.20 7.68
CA SER A 45 -3.83 3.38 6.47
C SER A 45 -5.14 3.31 5.70
N GLN A 46 -6.29 3.26 6.39
CA GLN A 46 -7.60 3.19 5.75
C GLN A 46 -7.98 4.50 5.06
N GLU A 47 -7.80 5.64 5.73
CA GLU A 47 -8.09 6.95 5.15
C GLU A 47 -7.12 7.28 4.00
N TYR A 48 -5.84 6.94 4.15
CA TYR A 48 -4.87 7.06 3.08
C TYR A 48 -5.26 6.22 1.86
N GLN A 49 -5.68 4.97 2.08
CA GLN A 49 -6.13 4.11 0.98
C GLN A 49 -7.34 4.71 0.25
N LYS A 50 -8.31 5.26 0.99
CA LYS A 50 -9.49 5.95 0.42
C LYS A 50 -9.07 7.18 -0.40
N HIS A 51 -8.15 7.99 0.12
CA HIS A 51 -7.62 9.16 -0.58
C HIS A 51 -6.99 8.77 -1.91
N ILE A 52 -6.03 7.83 -1.89
CA ILE A 52 -5.34 7.37 -3.09
C ILE A 52 -6.32 6.79 -4.11
N LYS A 53 -7.32 6.01 -3.70
CA LYS A 53 -8.35 5.49 -4.61
C LYS A 53 -9.16 6.59 -5.28
N ARG A 54 -9.52 7.65 -4.54
CA ARG A 54 -10.28 8.80 -5.08
C ARG A 54 -9.47 9.62 -6.07
N THR A 55 -8.16 9.75 -5.85
CA THR A 55 -7.29 10.59 -6.67
C THR A 55 -6.57 9.82 -7.78
N HIS A 56 -6.52 8.48 -7.72
CA HIS A 56 -5.73 7.62 -8.60
C HIS A 56 -5.84 7.96 -10.10
N ALA A 57 -7.07 8.12 -10.59
CA ALA A 57 -7.33 8.37 -12.01
C ALA A 57 -6.69 9.67 -12.52
N LYS A 58 -6.63 10.71 -11.68
CA LYS A 58 -6.09 12.03 -12.05
C LYS A 58 -4.59 11.99 -12.33
N HIS A 59 -3.87 11.03 -11.75
CA HIS A 59 -2.42 10.88 -11.92
C HIS A 59 -2.05 10.03 -13.14
N HIS A 60 -3.01 9.36 -13.76
CA HIS A 60 -2.81 8.44 -14.88
C HIS A 60 -3.26 9.00 -16.23
N THR A 61 -3.57 10.30 -16.30
CA THR A 61 -3.81 10.97 -17.59
C THR A 61 -2.48 11.16 -18.31
N SER A 62 -2.47 11.10 -19.64
CA SER A 62 -1.23 11.28 -20.42
C SER A 62 -0.55 12.62 -20.12
N GLU A 63 -1.34 13.68 -19.91
CA GLU A 63 -0.84 15.00 -19.53
C GLU A 63 -0.16 15.00 -18.15
N ALA A 64 -0.78 14.36 -17.16
CA ALA A 64 -0.19 14.27 -15.81
C ALA A 64 1.11 13.46 -15.83
N ILE A 65 1.11 12.32 -16.51
CA ILE A 65 2.29 11.44 -16.64
C ILE A 65 3.45 12.21 -17.28
N GLU A 66 3.21 12.88 -18.40
CA GLU A 66 4.26 13.63 -19.10
C GLU A 66 4.76 14.82 -18.25
N SER A 67 3.83 15.54 -17.58
CA SER A 67 4.19 16.61 -16.64
C SER A 67 5.09 16.10 -15.51
N TYR A 68 4.75 14.96 -14.88
CA TYR A 68 5.57 14.35 -13.84
C TYR A 68 6.94 13.91 -14.36
N TYR A 69 6.98 13.34 -15.56
CA TYR A 69 8.23 12.89 -16.18
C TYR A 69 9.17 14.07 -16.47
N GLN A 70 8.65 15.16 -17.06
CA GLN A 70 9.44 16.37 -17.29
C GLN A 70 9.93 17.00 -15.98
N ARG A 71 9.09 17.04 -14.94
CA ARG A 71 9.51 17.54 -13.62
C ARG A 71 10.60 16.68 -13.00
N TYR A 72 10.50 15.36 -13.14
CA TYR A 72 11.52 14.41 -12.72
C TYR A 72 12.86 14.67 -13.42
N LEU A 73 12.87 14.73 -14.76
CA LEU A 73 14.09 14.99 -15.55
C LEU A 73 14.73 16.32 -15.17
N ASN A 74 13.94 17.38 -15.03
CA ASN A 74 14.43 18.69 -14.60
C ASN A 74 15.00 18.69 -13.17
N GLY A 75 14.37 17.96 -12.25
CA GLY A 75 14.83 17.86 -10.86
C GLY A 75 16.15 17.10 -10.76
N VAL A 76 16.23 15.94 -11.41
CA VAL A 76 17.45 15.11 -11.44
C VAL A 76 18.59 15.82 -12.18
N GLY A 77 18.29 16.53 -13.26
CA GLY A 77 19.29 17.32 -14.00
C GLY A 77 19.93 18.42 -13.16
N LYS A 78 19.23 18.95 -12.14
CA LYS A 78 19.79 19.90 -11.17
C LYS A 78 20.57 19.21 -10.06
N ASN A 79 20.02 18.13 -9.50
CA ASN A 79 20.68 17.35 -8.46
C ASN A 79 20.16 15.90 -8.44
N GLY A 80 20.88 14.99 -9.07
CA GLY A 80 20.51 13.57 -9.13
C GLY A 80 20.53 12.83 -7.79
N ALA A 81 21.16 13.40 -6.76
CA ALA A 81 21.17 12.82 -5.41
C ALA A 81 19.97 13.24 -4.55
N ALA A 82 19.26 14.32 -4.91
CA ALA A 82 18.09 14.79 -4.18
C ALA A 82 16.90 13.83 -4.37
N PRO A 83 15.97 13.70 -3.39
CA PRO A 83 14.84 12.77 -3.44
C PRO A 83 13.68 13.25 -4.33
N VAL A 84 13.96 13.59 -5.59
CA VAL A 84 13.05 14.26 -6.54
C VAL A 84 11.71 13.53 -6.66
N LEU A 85 11.69 12.21 -6.83
CA LEU A 85 10.42 11.46 -6.99
C LEU A 85 9.59 11.43 -5.70
N LEU A 86 10.26 11.34 -4.55
CA LEU A 86 9.58 11.35 -3.26
C LEU A 86 8.98 12.73 -2.97
N GLU A 87 9.72 13.81 -3.24
CA GLU A 87 9.23 15.18 -3.15
C GLU A 87 8.03 15.41 -4.08
N LEU A 88 8.16 15.00 -5.35
CA LEU A 88 7.09 15.10 -6.33
C LEU A 88 5.82 14.37 -5.88
N ALA A 89 5.95 13.16 -5.34
CA ALA A 89 4.82 12.39 -4.82
C ALA A 89 4.13 13.11 -3.65
N ASN A 90 4.91 13.65 -2.72
CA ASN A 90 4.39 14.38 -1.56
C ASN A 90 3.68 15.68 -1.97
N GLU A 91 4.22 16.42 -2.94
CA GLU A 91 3.64 17.68 -3.41
C GLU A 91 2.27 17.51 -4.08
N VAL A 92 2.04 16.37 -4.73
CA VAL A 92 0.77 16.07 -5.41
C VAL A 92 -0.16 15.17 -4.59
N ASP A 93 0.17 14.97 -3.30
CA ASP A 93 -0.53 14.11 -2.35
C ASP A 93 -0.79 12.69 -2.89
N TYR A 94 0.24 12.08 -3.48
CA TYR A 94 0.19 10.74 -4.05
C TYR A 94 1.17 9.78 -3.40
N ALA A 95 0.96 8.47 -3.60
CA ALA A 95 1.80 7.46 -2.99
C ALA A 95 3.19 7.42 -3.65
N PRO A 96 4.29 7.51 -2.88
CA PRO A 96 5.64 7.49 -3.43
C PRO A 96 5.91 6.27 -4.32
N SER A 97 5.48 5.08 -3.91
CA SER A 97 5.63 3.85 -4.70
C SER A 97 4.84 3.86 -6.01
N LEU A 98 3.65 4.48 -6.02
CA LEU A 98 2.83 4.61 -7.22
C LEU A 98 3.37 5.71 -8.15
N MET A 99 3.92 6.80 -7.61
CA MET A 99 4.64 7.80 -8.41
C MET A 99 5.87 7.18 -9.08
N ALA A 100 6.67 6.43 -8.32
CA ALA A 100 7.82 5.70 -8.83
C ALA A 100 7.41 4.73 -9.96
N ARG A 101 6.27 4.05 -9.82
CA ARG A 101 5.70 3.21 -10.89
C ARG A 101 5.42 3.99 -12.16
N ILE A 102 4.72 5.13 -12.07
CA ILE A 102 4.38 5.98 -13.23
C ILE A 102 5.65 6.38 -14.00
N ILE A 103 6.66 6.87 -13.27
CA ILE A 103 7.90 7.34 -13.88
C ILE A 103 8.71 6.20 -14.49
N LEU A 104 8.81 5.06 -13.78
CA LEU A 104 9.49 3.87 -14.31
C LEU A 104 8.82 3.36 -15.58
N GLU A 105 7.48 3.30 -15.61
CA GLU A 105 6.73 2.85 -16.77
C GLU A 105 6.94 3.79 -17.96
N ARG A 106 6.87 5.12 -17.75
CA ARG A 106 7.13 6.13 -18.78
C ARG A 106 8.58 6.12 -19.28
N PHE A 107 9.56 5.94 -18.39
CA PHE A 107 10.98 5.82 -18.72
C PHE A 107 11.23 4.60 -19.62
N LEU A 108 10.68 3.44 -19.27
CA LEU A 108 10.83 2.23 -20.06
C LEU A 108 10.15 2.31 -21.43
N GLN A 109 9.01 3.01 -21.53
CA GLN A 109 8.35 3.27 -22.81
C GLN A 109 9.18 4.14 -23.76
N GLU A 110 10.00 5.05 -23.23
CA GLU A 110 10.90 5.88 -24.06
C GLU A 110 12.06 5.07 -24.64
N HIS A 111 12.54 4.07 -23.90
CA HIS A 111 13.76 3.31 -24.23
C HIS A 111 13.47 1.96 -24.90
N LYS A 112 12.21 1.58 -25.09
CA LYS A 112 11.80 0.31 -25.70
C LYS A 112 10.70 0.52 -26.73
N GLU A 113 10.80 -0.21 -27.85
CA GLU A 113 9.78 -0.18 -28.92
C GLU A 113 8.43 -0.76 -28.46
N THR A 114 8.43 -1.69 -27.50
CA THR A 114 7.23 -2.33 -26.95
C THR A 114 6.95 -1.88 -25.52
N PRO A 115 5.67 -1.66 -25.13
CA PRO A 115 5.30 -1.32 -23.77
C PRO A 115 5.83 -2.36 -22.76
N PRO A 116 6.42 -1.94 -21.63
CA PRO A 116 6.90 -2.85 -20.61
C PRO A 116 5.75 -3.68 -20.02
N SER A 117 5.99 -4.98 -19.79
CA SER A 117 4.98 -5.82 -19.13
C SER A 117 4.85 -5.45 -17.64
N LYS A 118 3.65 -5.61 -17.08
CA LYS A 118 3.40 -5.38 -15.64
C LYS A 118 4.34 -6.20 -14.74
N SER A 119 4.70 -7.42 -15.18
CA SER A 119 5.63 -8.30 -14.45
C SER A 119 7.02 -7.69 -14.34
N VAL A 120 7.56 -7.14 -15.43
CA VAL A 120 8.87 -6.49 -15.45
C VAL A 120 8.89 -5.26 -14.54
N ILE A 121 7.86 -4.41 -14.62
CA ILE A 121 7.73 -3.23 -13.75
C ILE A 121 7.68 -3.66 -12.28
N ASN A 122 6.87 -4.66 -11.95
CA ASN A 122 6.75 -5.15 -10.58
C ASN A 122 8.07 -5.75 -10.08
N SER A 123 8.85 -6.42 -10.93
CA SER A 123 10.18 -6.94 -10.59
C SER A 123 11.14 -5.80 -10.22
N MET A 124 11.23 -4.78 -11.07
CA MET A 124 12.08 -3.60 -10.84
C MET A 124 11.63 -2.77 -9.63
N LEU A 125 10.34 -2.70 -9.32
CA LEU A 125 9.85 -2.07 -8.09
C LEU A 125 10.20 -2.89 -6.84
N ARG A 126 10.23 -4.23 -6.92
CA ARG A 126 10.66 -5.08 -5.81
C ARG A 126 12.16 -5.03 -5.61
N ASP A 127 12.90 -4.94 -6.71
CA ASP A 127 14.35 -4.88 -6.75
C ASP A 127 14.81 -3.75 -7.70
N PRO A 128 14.97 -2.51 -7.16
CA PRO A 128 15.39 -1.36 -7.93
C PRO A 128 16.78 -1.50 -8.58
N SER A 129 17.61 -2.45 -8.13
CA SER A 129 18.93 -2.69 -8.74
C SER A 129 18.83 -3.21 -10.18
N GLN A 130 17.67 -3.72 -10.59
CA GLN A 130 17.39 -4.17 -11.95
C GLN A 130 17.15 -3.00 -12.92
N ILE A 131 17.00 -1.77 -12.43
CA ILE A 131 16.82 -0.58 -13.26
C ILE A 131 18.19 -0.15 -13.79
N PRO A 132 18.40 -0.10 -15.13
CA PRO A 132 19.71 0.24 -15.70
C PRO A 132 20.20 1.65 -15.37
N ASP A 133 19.28 2.61 -15.28
CA ASP A 133 19.62 3.97 -14.87
C ASP A 133 19.78 4.04 -13.35
N GLY A 134 21.03 4.20 -12.90
CA GLY A 134 21.35 4.18 -11.47
C GLY A 134 20.73 5.33 -10.68
N VAL A 135 20.42 6.47 -11.33
CA VAL A 135 19.75 7.59 -10.67
C VAL A 135 18.29 7.23 -10.43
N LEU A 136 17.57 6.78 -11.46
CA LEU A 136 16.20 6.29 -11.36
C LEU A 136 16.10 5.12 -10.38
N ALA A 137 17.05 4.19 -10.38
CA ALA A 137 17.12 3.10 -9.42
C ALA A 137 17.11 3.62 -7.97
N ASN A 138 17.96 4.61 -7.67
CA ASN A 138 18.02 5.26 -6.36
C ASN A 138 16.71 6.01 -6.03
N GLN A 139 16.12 6.72 -6.98
CA GLN A 139 14.86 7.45 -6.78
C GLN A 139 13.69 6.49 -6.48
N VAL A 140 13.57 5.41 -7.24
CA VAL A 140 12.59 4.35 -7.03
C VAL A 140 12.79 3.71 -5.66
N TYR A 141 14.03 3.37 -5.30
CA TYR A 141 14.38 2.85 -3.98
C TYR A 141 13.93 3.79 -2.85
N GLN A 142 14.23 5.08 -2.95
CA GLN A 142 13.82 6.08 -1.96
C GLN A 142 12.31 6.18 -1.81
N CYS A 143 11.56 6.12 -2.91
CA CYS A 143 10.11 6.04 -2.87
C CYS A 143 9.61 4.78 -2.14
N ILE A 144 10.18 3.61 -2.45
CA ILE A 144 9.78 2.34 -1.82
C ILE A 144 10.01 2.35 -0.31
N VAL A 145 11.18 2.80 0.15
CA VAL A 145 11.51 2.78 1.58
C VAL A 145 10.75 3.84 2.38
N ASN A 146 10.27 4.90 1.73
CA ASN A 146 9.50 5.98 2.37
C ASN A 146 7.98 5.82 2.23
N ASP A 147 7.50 4.95 1.32
CA ASP A 147 6.08 4.65 1.22
C ASP A 147 5.58 4.00 2.53
N CYS A 148 4.40 4.43 2.97
CA CYS A 148 3.81 4.00 4.22
C CYS A 148 2.67 2.99 4.04
N CYS A 149 2.11 2.80 2.84
CA CYS A 149 0.96 1.91 2.66
C CYS A 149 0.86 1.11 1.34
N TYR A 150 1.53 1.49 0.25
CA TYR A 150 1.39 0.88 -1.09
C TYR A 150 2.69 0.32 -1.67
N GLY A 151 3.84 0.52 -0.99
CA GLY A 151 5.12 0.01 -1.46
C GLY A 151 5.31 -1.50 -1.22
N PRO A 152 6.20 -2.17 -1.99
CA PRO A 152 6.51 -3.59 -1.84
C PRO A 152 6.82 -4.04 -0.41
N LEU A 153 7.53 -3.22 0.37
CA LEU A 153 7.85 -3.52 1.76
C LEU A 153 6.58 -3.62 2.63
N VAL A 154 5.64 -2.68 2.43
CA VAL A 154 4.40 -2.66 3.19
C VAL A 154 3.49 -3.80 2.77
N ASP A 155 3.47 -4.13 1.49
CA ASP A 155 2.74 -5.30 0.99
C ASP A 155 3.29 -6.60 1.58
N CYS A 156 4.61 -6.76 1.67
CA CYS A 156 5.24 -7.90 2.34
C CYS A 156 4.85 -7.98 3.82
N ILE A 157 4.85 -6.86 4.54
CA ILE A 157 4.42 -6.81 5.95
C ILE A 157 2.96 -7.23 6.09
N LYS A 158 2.06 -6.66 5.28
CA LYS A 158 0.63 -6.98 5.30
C LYS A 158 0.38 -8.45 4.99
N HIS A 159 1.09 -9.00 4.01
CA HIS A 159 0.97 -10.40 3.64
C HIS A 159 1.45 -11.33 4.77
N ALA A 160 2.61 -11.05 5.37
CA ALA A 160 3.12 -11.83 6.48
C ALA A 160 2.17 -11.82 7.69
N ILE A 161 1.63 -10.65 8.05
CA ILE A 161 0.64 -10.51 9.14
C ILE A 161 -0.65 -11.26 8.81
N GLY A 162 -1.15 -11.16 7.58
CA GLY A 162 -2.34 -11.89 7.14
C GLY A 162 -2.16 -13.40 7.27
N TYR A 163 -1.03 -13.90 6.76
CA TYR A 163 -0.68 -15.32 6.85
C TYR A 163 -0.54 -15.81 8.30
N GLU A 164 0.10 -15.03 9.17
CA GLU A 164 0.20 -15.37 10.60
C GLU A 164 -1.19 -15.49 11.24
N HIS A 165 -2.10 -14.56 10.93
CA HIS A 165 -3.47 -14.63 11.42
C HIS A 165 -4.25 -15.83 10.88
N GLU A 166 -4.05 -16.21 9.62
CA GLU A 166 -4.64 -17.43 9.04
C GLU A 166 -4.15 -18.69 9.77
N VAL A 167 -2.84 -18.75 10.08
CA VAL A 167 -2.26 -19.86 10.86
C VAL A 167 -2.87 -19.93 12.26
N LEU A 168 -2.94 -18.80 12.98
CA LEU A 168 -3.54 -18.75 14.32
C LEU A 168 -5.03 -19.14 14.30
N LEU A 169 -5.78 -18.69 13.29
CA LEU A 169 -7.19 -19.03 13.14
C LEU A 169 -7.37 -20.52 12.89
N ARG A 170 -6.53 -21.11 12.03
CA ARG A 170 -6.52 -22.56 11.79
C ARG A 170 -6.28 -23.35 13.08
N ASP A 171 -5.26 -22.97 13.84
CA ASP A 171 -4.89 -23.66 15.07
C ASP A 171 -6.01 -23.58 16.11
N LEU A 172 -6.71 -22.43 16.19
CA LEU A 172 -7.89 -22.25 17.04
C LEU A 172 -9.05 -23.16 16.60
N LEU A 173 -9.33 -23.24 15.29
CA LEU A 173 -10.38 -24.12 14.77
C LEU A 173 -10.10 -25.59 15.11
N LEU A 174 -8.84 -26.03 14.99
CA LEU A 174 -8.40 -27.37 15.36
C LEU A 174 -8.51 -27.60 16.87
N GLU A 175 -8.07 -26.66 17.71
CA GLU A 175 -8.19 -26.75 19.18
C GLU A 175 -9.64 -26.89 19.62
N LYS A 176 -10.57 -26.17 18.95
CA LYS A 176 -12.01 -26.25 19.20
C LYS A 176 -12.69 -27.44 18.54
N ASN A 177 -11.95 -28.32 17.87
CA ASN A 177 -12.46 -29.48 17.11
C ASN A 177 -13.56 -29.08 16.10
N LEU A 178 -13.42 -27.92 15.48
CA LEU A 178 -14.33 -27.44 14.45
C LEU A 178 -13.88 -27.98 13.09
N SER A 179 -14.80 -28.57 12.35
CA SER A 179 -14.53 -29.09 11.00
C SER A 179 -14.58 -27.95 9.98
N PHE A 180 -13.54 -27.79 9.18
CA PHE A 180 -13.43 -26.72 8.18
C PHE A 180 -12.71 -27.16 6.90
N LEU A 181 -12.89 -26.39 5.83
CA LEU A 181 -12.10 -26.43 4.59
C LEU A 181 -11.24 -25.18 4.50
N ASP A 182 -9.97 -25.34 4.18
CA ASP A 182 -9.06 -24.23 3.90
C ASP A 182 -9.12 -23.79 2.42
N GLU A 183 -8.40 -22.72 2.10
CA GLU A 183 -8.39 -22.11 0.78
C GLU A 183 -8.00 -23.08 -0.34
N ASP A 184 -6.97 -23.91 -0.13
CA ASP A 184 -6.46 -24.84 -1.15
C ASP A 184 -7.45 -25.97 -1.42
N GLN A 185 -8.11 -26.47 -0.38
CA GLN A 185 -9.18 -27.45 -0.52
C GLN A 185 -10.39 -26.88 -1.28
N LEU A 186 -10.71 -25.60 -1.07
CA LEU A 186 -11.79 -24.93 -1.80
C LEU A 186 -11.42 -24.70 -3.26
N ARG A 187 -10.18 -24.28 -3.55
CA ARG A 187 -9.69 -24.18 -4.94
C ARG A 187 -9.73 -25.53 -5.66
N ALA A 188 -9.29 -26.60 -5.00
CA ALA A 188 -9.34 -27.96 -5.55
C ALA A 188 -10.77 -28.43 -5.85
N LYS A 189 -11.76 -27.91 -5.13
CA LYS A 189 -13.19 -28.16 -5.36
C LYS A 189 -13.82 -27.25 -6.43
N GLY A 190 -13.04 -26.36 -7.05
CA GLY A 190 -13.49 -25.49 -8.14
C GLY A 190 -14.22 -24.22 -7.68
N TYR A 191 -14.01 -23.77 -6.44
CA TYR A 191 -14.56 -22.49 -5.98
C TYR A 191 -13.77 -21.32 -6.58
N ASP A 192 -14.47 -20.42 -7.30
CA ASP A 192 -13.88 -19.19 -7.85
C ASP A 192 -13.50 -18.15 -6.79
N LYS A 193 -14.16 -18.20 -5.63
CA LYS A 193 -13.88 -17.36 -4.46
C LYS A 193 -13.72 -18.23 -3.24
N THR A 194 -12.64 -18.01 -2.52
CA THR A 194 -12.23 -18.82 -1.38
C THR A 194 -12.05 -17.91 -0.16
N PRO A 195 -12.94 -17.98 0.85
CA PRO A 195 -12.61 -17.42 2.14
C PRO A 195 -11.47 -18.24 2.78
N ASP A 196 -10.80 -17.67 3.77
CA ASP A 196 -9.66 -18.32 4.44
C ASP A 196 -10.03 -19.71 4.98
N PHE A 197 -11.22 -19.81 5.62
CA PHE A 197 -11.81 -21.06 6.08
C PHE A 197 -13.33 -21.10 5.90
N ILE A 198 -13.86 -22.24 5.47
CA ILE A 198 -15.31 -22.55 5.49
C ILE A 198 -15.56 -23.64 6.51
N LEU A 199 -16.37 -23.34 7.53
CA LEU A 199 -16.86 -24.34 8.47
C LEU A 199 -17.77 -25.33 7.73
N GLN A 200 -17.49 -26.63 7.87
CA GLN A 200 -18.28 -27.69 7.25
C GLN A 200 -19.58 -27.95 8.00
N VAL A 201 -19.60 -27.64 9.31
CA VAL A 201 -20.77 -27.76 10.16
C VAL A 201 -21.15 -26.35 10.64
N PRO A 202 -22.40 -25.91 10.42
CA PRO A 202 -22.86 -24.62 10.93
C PRO A 202 -22.77 -24.55 12.46
N VAL A 203 -22.34 -23.39 12.98
CA VAL A 203 -22.29 -23.12 14.42
C VAL A 203 -23.41 -22.15 14.77
N GLY A 204 -24.26 -22.51 15.74
CA GLY A 204 -25.26 -21.60 16.28
C GLY A 204 -24.61 -20.54 17.16
N LEU A 205 -24.96 -19.27 16.94
CA LEU A 205 -24.59 -18.18 17.84
C LEU A 205 -25.79 -17.89 18.74
N ASP A 206 -25.66 -18.18 20.03
CA ASP A 206 -26.64 -17.70 21.01
C ASP A 206 -26.53 -16.17 21.07
N ARG A 207 -27.66 -15.48 20.90
CA ARG A 207 -27.72 -14.03 21.07
C ARG A 207 -27.62 -13.73 22.57
N VAL A 208 -26.43 -13.28 22.99
CA VAL A 208 -26.21 -12.67 24.31
C VAL A 208 -26.72 -11.24 24.32
#